data_AF-A0A932T6T1-F1
#
_entry.id   AF-A0A932T6T1-F1
#
_cell.length_a   1.000
_cell.length_b   1.000
_cell.length_c   1.000
_cell.angle_alpha   90.00
_cell.angle_beta   90.00
_cell.angle_gamma   90.00
#
_symmetry.space_group_name_H-M   'P 1'
#
loop_
_entity.id
_entity.type
_entity.pdbx_description
1 polymer ?
#
loop_
_entity_poly.entity_id
_entity_poly.type
_entity_poly.pdbx_seq_one_letter_code
_entity_poly.pdbx_strand_id
1 'polypeptide(L)' 'MSYDIQSDGKFKYIEAGEGEPLLLLHGLFGALSNFKPLIDHFRQTHKVIVPILPLPVSIVR' A
#
# COMPACT_ATOMS: atom_id res chain seq x y z
N MET A 1 -14.61 1.13 0.21
CA MET A 1 -13.90 1.81 -0.89
C MET A 1 -13.02 0.79 -1.55
N SER A 2 -13.12 0.67 -2.88
CA SER A 2 -12.11 -0.02 -3.67
C SER A 2 -11.01 0.98 -3.98
N TYR A 3 -9.76 0.60 -3.76
CA TYR A 3 -8.61 1.37 -4.23
C TYR A 3 -8.18 0.82 -5.58
N ASP A 4 -7.88 1.70 -6.52
CA ASP A 4 -7.33 1.30 -7.80
C ASP A 4 -5.87 0.86 -7.61
N ILE A 5 -5.55 -0.33 -8.08
CA ILE A 5 -4.19 -0.86 -8.05
C ILE A 5 -3.48 -0.36 -9.32
N GLN A 6 -2.50 0.50 -9.11
CA GLN A 6 -1.61 0.96 -10.16
C GLN A 6 -0.49 -0.06 -10.40
N SER A 7 0.03 -0.08 -11.63
CA SER A 7 1.14 -0.95 -12.02
C SER A 7 2.19 -0.15 -12.79
N ASP A 8 3.43 -0.25 -12.35
CA ASP A 8 4.62 0.30 -13.03
C ASP A 8 5.70 -0.78 -13.11
N GLY A 9 5.84 -1.37 -14.29
CA GLY A 9 6.67 -2.55 -14.53
C GLY A 9 6.30 -3.71 -13.60
N LYS A 10 7.22 -4.06 -12.68
CA LYS A 10 7.04 -5.14 -11.69
C LYS A 10 6.36 -4.69 -10.40
N PHE A 11 6.17 -3.39 -10.21
CA PHE A 11 5.62 -2.83 -9.00
C PHE A 11 4.12 -2.68 -9.13
N LYS A 12 3.40 -3.14 -8.10
CA LYS A 12 1.97 -2.89 -7.92
C LYS A 12 1.78 -2.14 -6.63
N TYR A 13 0.96 -1.09 -6.65
CA TYR A 13 0.75 -0.25 -5.48
C TYR A 13 -0.61 0.44 -5.54
N ILE A 14 -1.06 0.88 -4.37
CA ILE A 14 -2.16 1.82 -4.24
C ILE A 14 -1.57 3.21 -4.05
N GLU A 15 -2.23 4.20 -4.64
CA GLU A 15 -1.92 5.61 -4.45
C GLU A 15 -3.22 6.35 -4.10
N ALA A 16 -3.18 7.20 -3.08
CA ALA A 16 -4.34 7.98 -2.66
C ALA A 16 -3.93 9.34 -2.08
N GLY A 17 -4.70 10.38 -2.43
CA GLY A 17 -4.42 11.75 -1.99
C GLY A 17 -3.34 12.43 -2.82
N GLU A 18 -3.02 13.66 -2.43
CA GLU A 18 -2.03 14.53 -3.06
C GLU A 18 -1.16 15.18 -1.98
N GLY A 19 0.02 15.69 -2.33
CA GLY A 19 0.94 16.33 -1.39
C GLY A 19 2.24 15.56 -1.18
N GLU A 20 2.83 15.68 0.02
CA GLU A 20 4.10 15.03 0.34
C GLU A 20 3.95 13.50 0.30
N PRO A 21 4.86 12.75 -0.36
CA PRO A 21 4.79 11.29 -0.41
C PRO A 21 4.93 10.64 0.97
N LEU A 22 3.97 9.79 1.31
CA LEU A 22 4.00 8.95 2.52
C LEU A 22 3.90 7.47 2.13
N LEU A 23 4.98 6.72 2.34
CA LEU A 23 5.07 5.31 2.01
C LEU A 23 4.66 4.43 3.20
N LEU A 24 3.62 3.60 3.04
CA LEU A 24 3.18 2.64 4.07
C LEU A 24 3.64 1.22 3.70
N LEU A 25 4.58 0.67 4.48
CA LEU A 25 5.12 -0.66 4.29
C LEU A 25 4.55 -1.64 5.32
N HIS A 26 3.98 -2.75 4.88
CA HIS A 26 3.59 -3.83 5.78
C HIS A 26 4.77 -4.74 6.15
N GLY A 27 4.67 -5.39 7.30
CA GLY A 27 5.53 -6.52 7.67
C GLY A 27 5.05 -7.87 7.13
N LEU A 28 5.63 -8.95 7.64
CA LEU A 28 5.18 -10.32 7.32
C LEU A 28 3.72 -10.52 7.75
N PHE A 29 2.91 -11.17 6.89
CA PHE A 29 1.46 -11.37 7.06
C PHE A 29 0.60 -10.11 7.06
N GLY A 30 1.15 -8.94 6.75
CA GLY A 30 0.34 -7.73 6.61
C GLY A 30 -0.50 -7.73 5.33
N ALA A 31 -1.72 -7.21 5.45
CA ALA A 31 -2.67 -7.07 4.35
C ALA A 31 -3.06 -5.59 4.16
N LEU A 32 -3.49 -5.23 2.96
CA LEU A 32 -3.96 -3.87 2.65
C LEU A 32 -5.09 -3.39 3.57
N SER A 33 -5.92 -4.31 4.07
CA SER A 33 -7.00 -3.99 5.01
C SER A 33 -6.50 -3.40 6.33
N ASN A 34 -5.28 -3.74 6.77
CA ASN A 34 -4.68 -3.19 7.98
C ASN A 34 -4.42 -1.67 7.84
N PHE A 35 -4.18 -1.20 6.63
CA PHE A 35 -3.85 0.20 6.36
C PHE A 35 -5.05 1.09 6.05
N LYS A 36 -6.26 0.53 5.92
CA LYS A 36 -7.42 1.34 5.52
C LYS A 36 -7.61 2.60 6.40
N PRO A 37 -7.57 2.53 7.74
CA PRO A 37 -7.74 3.72 8.58
C PRO A 37 -6.61 4.74 8.41
N LEU A 38 -5.37 4.26 8.21
CA LEU A 38 -4.20 5.10 7.98
C LEU A 38 -4.29 5.83 6.64
N ILE A 39 -4.68 5.14 5.58
CA ILE A 39 -4.90 5.74 4.25
C ILE A 39 -5.99 6.80 4.33
N ASP A 40 -7.14 6.50 4.95
CA ASP A 40 -8.26 7.44 5.06
C ASP A 40 -7.89 8.73 5.82
N HIS A 41 -7.01 8.62 6.82
CA HIS A 41 -6.52 9.75 7.59
C HIS A 41 -5.49 10.59 6.79
N PHE A 42 -4.42 9.95 6.32
CA PHE A 42 -3.28 10.68 5.74
C PHE A 42 -3.51 11.18 4.31
N ARG A 43 -4.41 10.55 3.53
CA ARG A 43 -4.70 10.99 2.15
C ARG A 43 -5.27 12.41 2.05
N GLN A 44 -5.69 12.99 3.17
CA GLN A 44 -6.21 14.36 3.26
C GLN A 44 -5.09 15.40 3.16
N THR A 45 -3.83 15.00 3.44
CA THR A 45 -2.68 15.91 3.51
C THR A 45 -1.44 15.39 2.78
N HIS A 46 -1.39 14.09 2.48
CA HIS A 46 -0.25 13.42 1.87
C HIS A 46 -0.66 12.60 0.64
N LYS A 47 0.31 12.39 -0.24
CA LYS A 47 0.24 11.38 -1.29
C LYS A 47 0.61 10.03 -0.68
N VAL A 48 -0.39 9.28 -0.22
CA VAL A 48 -0.20 7.97 0.43
C VAL A 48 0.05 6.89 -0.60
N ILE A 49 1.16 6.17 -0.46
CA ILE A 49 1.59 5.10 -1.37
C ILE A 49 1.69 3.80 -0.57
N VAL A 50 0.99 2.75 -1.01
CA VAL A 50 1.01 1.43 -0.37
C VAL A 50 1.41 0.37 -1.40
N PRO A 51 2.68 -0.05 -1.42
CA PRO A 51 3.14 -1.09 -2.33
C PRO A 51 2.61 -2.46 -1.92
N ILE A 52 2.26 -3.26 -2.92
CA ILE A 52 1.98 -4.68 -2.77
C ILE A 52 3.33 -5.39 -2.89
N LEU A 53 3.91 -5.73 -1.74
CA LEU A 53 5.21 -6.40 -1.71
C LEU A 53 5.08 -7.84 -2.22
N PRO A 54 6.08 -8.37 -2.94
CA PRO A 54 6.10 -9.77 -3.30
C PRO A 54 6.08 -10.62 -2.03
N LEU A 55 5.08 -11.48 -1.89
CA LEU A 55 5.01 -12.41 -0.77
C LEU A 55 6.21 -13.37 -0.86
N PRO A 56 6.95 -13.64 0.24
CA PRO A 56 7.91 -14.73 0.26
C PRO A 56 7.14 -16.07 0.14
N VAL A 57 7.22 -16.69 -1.04
CA VAL A 57 6.56 -17.98 -1.36
C VAL A 57 7.32 -19.18 -0.74
N SER A 58 8.07 -18.98 0.34
CA SER A 58 9.08 -19.95 0.82
C SER A 58 8.99 -20.36 2.29
N ILE A 59 7.93 -19.98 3.02
CA ILE A 59 7.77 -20.36 4.44
C ILE A 59 7.00 -21.69 4.65
N VAL A 60 6.56 -22.34 3.57
CA VAL A 60 5.95 -23.68 3.65
C VAL A 60 6.74 -24.65 2.76
N ARG A 61 7.86 -25.15 3.28
CA ARG A 61 8.47 -26.40 2.85
C ARG A 61 8.86 -27.20 4.07
#